data_AF-A0A7S0DMM1-F1
#
_entry.id   AF-A0A7S0DMM1-F1
#
_cell.length_a   1.000
_cell.length_b   1.000
_cell.length_c   1.000
_cell.angle_alpha   90.00
_cell.angle_beta   90.00
_cell.angle_gamma   90.00
#
_symmetry.space_group_name_H-M   'P 1'
#
loop_
_entity.id
_entity.type
_entity.pdbx_description
1 polymer ?
#
loop_
_entity_poly.entity_id
_entity_poly.type
_entity_poly.pdbx_seq_one_letter_code
_entity_poly.pdbx_strand_id
1 'polypeptide(L)'
;HGHGDVHTLLHQHGLAKKWAKEGRRWIVFFQDTNGLIFQAVPSLIGVSKSLELEVNTLTVPRRPGEPVGSICHLKNEKSGKELTVNVEYNQLEGLLKSTVSPEGDVPSSETGFSPYPGNTNALVFRIEPYAKILDKTGGLMPEFANPKFADAAKTKFKKPVRLECMMQDYPLLLSRDSRVGFTELERWSCFAAVKNNPVDAATQYEKTGFAESASTAEASLYIMNLKKLKRLGAHVAESKLEKFNGVSTSVGPKVVFSPSFATTYEELGRKLNNPSKIELSSRATLHLEGRDIEVKSLDLDGALHVKAVPGAHVVIDGLKVVNQGWPLKPVDVKDEKVPEYLRIRGYHIDKSEGAVYTFDKPGEYHIP
;
A
#
# COMPACT_ATOMS: atom_id res chain seq x y z
N HIS A 1 -5.99 -20.73 -11.54
CA HIS A 1 -6.72 -21.11 -10.32
C HIS A 1 -6.68 -19.83 -9.46
N GLY A 2 -6.64 -19.79 -8.13
CA GLY A 2 -6.71 -18.52 -7.36
C GLY A 2 -5.36 -17.75 -7.32
N HIS A 3 -5.21 -16.79 -6.41
CA HIS A 3 -3.86 -16.23 -6.13
C HIS A 3 -3.04 -17.14 -5.19
N GLY A 4 -3.65 -18.16 -4.57
CA GLY A 4 -2.92 -19.21 -3.86
C GLY A 4 -2.04 -20.09 -4.77
N ASP A 5 -2.27 -20.09 -6.09
CA ASP A 5 -1.44 -20.82 -7.09
C ASP A 5 0.04 -20.47 -6.99
N VAL A 6 0.37 -19.28 -6.47
CA VAL A 6 1.76 -18.83 -6.30
C VAL A 6 2.59 -19.82 -5.47
N HIS A 7 1.99 -20.50 -4.49
CA HIS A 7 2.66 -21.50 -3.67
C HIS A 7 3.02 -22.75 -4.49
N THR A 8 2.08 -23.24 -5.29
CA THR A 8 2.29 -24.34 -6.24
C THR A 8 3.37 -23.99 -7.26
N LEU A 9 3.33 -22.78 -7.84
CA LEU A 9 4.33 -22.33 -8.81
C LEU A 9 5.74 -22.26 -8.18
N LEU A 10 5.86 -21.70 -6.98
CA LEU A 10 7.14 -21.64 -6.26
C LEU A 10 7.70 -23.03 -5.94
N HIS A 11 6.84 -23.98 -5.61
CA HIS A 11 7.22 -25.38 -5.39
C HIS A 11 7.67 -26.05 -6.70
N GLN A 12 6.85 -25.99 -7.76
CA GLN A 12 7.13 -26.62 -9.05
C GLN A 12 8.44 -26.12 -9.69
N HIS A 13 8.76 -24.84 -9.51
CA HIS A 13 10.02 -24.26 -9.99
C HIS A 13 11.19 -24.41 -9.00
N GLY A 14 10.98 -25.05 -7.84
CA GLY A 14 12.01 -25.27 -6.82
C GLY A 14 12.56 -23.98 -6.21
N LEU A 15 11.86 -22.85 -6.34
CA LEU A 15 12.38 -21.53 -5.99
C LEU A 15 12.55 -21.36 -4.48
N ALA A 16 11.56 -21.75 -3.69
CA ALA A 16 11.65 -21.65 -2.23
C ALA A 16 12.83 -22.47 -1.67
N LYS A 17 13.02 -23.69 -2.19
CA LYS A 17 14.14 -24.57 -1.83
C LYS A 17 15.49 -24.03 -2.27
N LYS A 18 15.57 -23.46 -3.48
CA LYS A 18 16.77 -22.78 -3.98
C LYS A 18 17.14 -21.60 -3.08
N TRP A 19 16.19 -20.72 -2.78
CA TRP A 19 16.42 -19.55 -1.94
C TRP A 19 16.85 -19.91 -0.52
N ALA A 20 16.30 -20.99 0.04
CA ALA A 20 16.75 -21.53 1.33
C ALA A 20 18.23 -21.95 1.28
N LYS A 21 18.63 -22.69 0.23
CA LYS A 21 20.04 -23.11 0.03
C LYS A 21 21.00 -21.93 -0.19
N GLU A 22 20.52 -20.85 -0.80
CA GLU A 22 21.27 -19.60 -0.99
C GLU A 22 21.42 -18.78 0.32
N GLY A 23 20.79 -19.19 1.41
CA GLY A 23 20.82 -18.46 2.68
C GLY A 23 19.91 -17.22 2.72
N ARG A 24 18.97 -17.09 1.78
CA ARG A 24 17.93 -16.05 1.86
C ARG A 24 17.01 -16.37 3.05
N ARG A 25 16.62 -15.34 3.81
CA ARG A 25 15.87 -15.53 5.07
C ARG A 25 14.36 -15.30 4.97
N TRP A 26 13.93 -14.38 4.11
CA TRP A 26 12.55 -13.93 4.04
C TRP A 26 12.03 -13.91 2.60
N ILE A 27 10.77 -14.29 2.40
CA ILE A 27 10.00 -14.05 1.16
C ILE A 27 8.94 -13.02 1.49
N VAL A 28 8.77 -12.02 0.62
CA VAL A 28 7.70 -11.03 0.72
C VAL A 28 6.75 -11.25 -0.45
N PHE A 29 5.46 -11.43 -0.15
CA PHE A 29 4.37 -11.40 -1.13
C PHE A 29 3.65 -10.07 -0.99
N PHE A 30 3.25 -9.49 -2.11
CA PHE A 30 2.53 -8.22 -2.16
C PHE A 30 1.53 -8.25 -3.32
N GLN A 31 0.59 -7.31 -3.32
CA GLN A 31 -0.42 -7.16 -4.37
C GLN A 31 0.01 -6.11 -5.39
N ASP A 32 -0.57 -6.19 -6.58
CA ASP A 32 -0.21 -5.45 -7.79
C ASP A 32 -0.30 -3.91 -7.67
N THR A 33 -1.34 -3.38 -7.01
CA THR A 33 -1.65 -1.94 -7.07
C THR A 33 -1.53 -1.19 -5.74
N ASN A 34 -0.93 -1.78 -4.70
CA ASN A 34 -0.59 -1.05 -3.47
C ASN A 34 0.87 -0.56 -3.48
N GLY A 35 1.13 0.57 -4.13
CA GLY A 35 2.49 1.10 -4.27
C GLY A 35 3.16 1.51 -2.94
N LEU A 36 2.37 1.83 -1.89
CA LEU A 36 2.92 2.22 -0.59
C LEU A 36 3.51 1.07 0.21
N ILE A 37 3.22 -0.18 -0.19
CA ILE A 37 3.58 -1.34 0.62
C ILE A 37 5.08 -1.45 0.88
N PHE A 38 5.91 -1.04 -0.07
CA PHE A 38 7.36 -1.11 0.02
C PHE A 38 7.94 -0.25 1.14
N GLN A 39 7.20 0.75 1.61
CA GLN A 39 7.58 1.59 2.74
C GLN A 39 7.45 0.86 4.08
N ALA A 40 6.56 -0.14 4.15
CA ALA A 40 6.33 -0.95 5.34
C ALA A 40 7.19 -2.22 5.38
N VAL A 41 7.66 -2.72 4.24
CA VAL A 41 8.42 -3.99 4.16
C VAL A 41 9.61 -4.05 5.13
N PRO A 42 10.46 -3.01 5.27
CA PRO A 42 11.56 -3.06 6.24
C PRO A 42 11.09 -3.26 7.68
N SER A 43 10.06 -2.52 8.11
CA SER A 43 9.47 -2.65 9.44
C SER A 43 8.83 -4.02 9.64
N LEU A 44 8.09 -4.51 8.64
CA LEU A 44 7.44 -5.82 8.67
C LEU A 44 8.47 -6.95 8.84
N ILE A 45 9.56 -6.94 8.07
CA ILE A 45 10.67 -7.90 8.23
C ILE A 45 11.35 -7.74 9.59
N GLY A 46 11.54 -6.50 10.05
CA GLY A 46 12.11 -6.19 11.36
C GLY A 46 11.31 -6.84 12.49
N VAL A 47 9.99 -6.67 12.49
CA VAL A 47 9.08 -7.30 13.46
C VAL A 47 9.11 -8.83 13.34
N SER A 48 9.04 -9.37 12.10
CA SER A 48 9.14 -10.82 11.89
C SER A 48 10.41 -11.42 12.49
N LYS A 49 11.55 -10.72 12.34
CA LYS A 49 12.81 -11.14 12.92
C LYS A 49 12.79 -11.07 14.45
N SER A 50 12.36 -9.93 15.01
CA SER A 50 12.40 -9.69 16.47
C SER A 50 11.49 -10.63 17.25
N LEU A 51 10.34 -11.02 16.66
CA LEU A 51 9.38 -11.93 17.28
C LEU A 51 9.53 -13.39 16.80
N GLU A 52 10.54 -13.66 15.95
CA GLU A 52 10.80 -14.96 15.33
C GLU A 52 9.59 -15.56 14.59
N LEU A 53 8.79 -14.70 13.94
CA LEU A 53 7.60 -15.13 13.21
C LEU A 53 7.99 -15.95 11.96
N GLU A 54 7.28 -17.05 11.74
CA GLU A 54 7.35 -17.82 10.51
C GLU A 54 6.48 -17.22 9.41
N VAL A 55 5.35 -16.63 9.81
CA VAL A 55 4.42 -15.91 8.94
C VAL A 55 4.03 -14.61 9.64
N ASN A 56 4.13 -13.49 8.91
CA ASN A 56 3.71 -12.19 9.39
C ASN A 56 2.90 -11.48 8.31
N THR A 57 1.66 -11.13 8.64
CA THR A 57 0.79 -10.37 7.75
C THR A 57 0.85 -8.89 8.09
N LEU A 58 1.08 -8.03 7.08
CA LEU A 58 0.90 -6.60 7.29
C LEU A 58 -0.60 -6.28 7.37
N THR A 59 -0.97 -5.60 8.44
CA THR A 59 -2.33 -5.15 8.65
C THR A 59 -2.43 -3.63 8.80
N VAL A 60 -3.64 -3.13 8.62
CA VAL A 60 -4.02 -1.74 8.90
C VAL A 60 -5.32 -1.71 9.69
N PRO A 61 -5.57 -0.63 10.45
CA PRO A 61 -6.91 -0.39 10.99
C PRO A 61 -7.93 -0.37 9.84
N ARG A 62 -8.98 -1.17 9.99
CA ARG A 62 -10.09 -1.28 9.03
C ARG A 62 -11.39 -0.82 9.66
N ARG A 63 -12.35 -0.42 8.84
CA ARG A 63 -13.71 -0.12 9.29
C ARG A 63 -14.64 -1.31 9.06
N PRO A 64 -15.65 -1.54 9.91
CA PRO A 64 -16.70 -2.51 9.63
C PRO A 64 -17.33 -2.29 8.25
N GLY A 65 -17.61 -3.37 7.53
CA GLY A 65 -18.11 -3.34 6.16
C GLY A 65 -17.07 -3.04 5.08
N GLU A 66 -15.80 -2.76 5.42
CA GLU A 66 -14.74 -2.60 4.44
C GLU A 66 -14.40 -3.95 3.76
N PRO A 67 -14.23 -3.99 2.42
CA PRO A 67 -13.88 -5.20 1.66
C PRO A 67 -12.38 -5.53 1.80
N VAL A 68 -11.97 -5.77 3.04
CA VAL A 68 -10.63 -6.15 3.48
C VAL A 68 -10.83 -7.21 4.56
N GLY A 69 -10.27 -8.40 4.34
CA GLY A 69 -10.31 -9.50 5.31
C GLY A 69 -9.63 -9.13 6.62
N SER A 70 -9.78 -9.95 7.65
CA SER A 70 -9.21 -9.65 8.96
C SER A 70 -8.39 -10.79 9.52
N ILE A 71 -7.29 -10.47 10.20
CA ILE A 71 -6.50 -11.48 10.90
C ILE A 71 -7.16 -11.79 12.23
N CYS A 72 -7.64 -13.02 12.37
CA CYS A 72 -8.33 -13.49 13.56
C CYS A 72 -7.59 -14.68 14.17
N HIS A 73 -7.68 -14.79 15.49
CA HIS A 73 -7.32 -16.02 16.19
C HIS A 73 -8.56 -16.89 16.34
N LEU A 74 -8.59 -18.02 15.65
CA LEU A 74 -9.72 -18.94 15.61
C LEU A 74 -9.47 -20.13 16.51
N LYS A 75 -10.47 -20.49 17.31
CA LYS A 75 -10.48 -21.70 18.14
C LYS A 75 -11.63 -22.61 17.72
N ASN A 76 -11.30 -23.83 17.34
CA ASN A 76 -12.28 -24.87 17.08
C ASN A 76 -12.61 -25.59 18.40
N GLU A 77 -13.80 -25.36 18.96
CA GLU A 77 -14.20 -25.92 20.26
C GLU A 77 -14.21 -27.44 20.30
N LYS A 78 -14.52 -28.11 19.17
CA LYS A 78 -14.62 -29.58 19.12
C LYS A 78 -13.26 -30.27 19.13
N SER A 79 -12.29 -29.71 18.40
CA SER A 79 -10.94 -30.29 18.25
C SER A 79 -9.88 -29.63 19.13
N GLY A 80 -10.22 -28.50 19.77
CA GLY A 80 -9.29 -27.63 20.46
C GLY A 80 -8.20 -27.05 19.55
N LYS A 81 -8.34 -27.12 18.22
CA LYS A 81 -7.37 -26.56 17.27
C LYS A 81 -7.48 -25.05 17.29
N GLU A 82 -6.35 -24.38 17.48
CA GLU A 82 -6.20 -22.94 17.41
C GLU A 82 -5.34 -22.58 16.21
N LEU A 83 -5.65 -21.44 15.57
CA LEU A 83 -4.89 -20.93 14.43
C LEU A 83 -5.10 -19.43 14.27
N THR A 84 -4.05 -18.72 13.85
CA THR A 84 -4.13 -17.30 13.44
C THR A 84 -4.16 -17.25 11.92
N VAL A 85 -5.24 -16.73 11.33
CA VAL A 85 -5.42 -16.69 9.87
C VAL A 85 -6.29 -15.52 9.46
N ASN A 86 -6.27 -15.22 8.16
CA ASN A 86 -7.25 -14.33 7.56
C ASN A 86 -8.65 -14.96 7.53
N VAL A 87 -9.64 -14.21 8.01
CA VAL A 87 -11.06 -14.43 7.77
C VAL A 87 -11.51 -13.42 6.74
N GLU A 88 -12.05 -13.89 5.62
CA GLU A 88 -12.50 -13.00 4.55
C GLU A 88 -13.64 -12.09 5.00
N TYR A 89 -13.68 -10.87 4.46
CA TYR A 89 -14.64 -9.83 4.86
C TYR A 89 -16.10 -10.26 4.71
N ASN A 90 -16.39 -11.13 3.73
CA ASN A 90 -17.72 -11.68 3.49
C ASN A 90 -18.11 -12.82 4.45
N GLN A 91 -17.16 -13.32 5.25
CA GLN A 91 -17.36 -14.35 6.27
C GLN A 91 -17.31 -13.77 7.69
N LEU A 92 -16.50 -12.72 7.90
CA LEU A 92 -16.22 -12.14 9.21
C LEU A 92 -17.48 -11.79 9.99
N GLU A 93 -18.39 -11.04 9.38
CA GLU A 93 -19.64 -10.59 10.02
C GLU A 93 -20.48 -11.77 10.54
N GLY A 94 -20.68 -12.79 9.71
CA GLY A 94 -21.43 -13.98 10.09
C GLY A 94 -20.73 -14.80 11.18
N LEU A 95 -19.40 -14.92 11.08
CA LEU A 95 -18.59 -15.59 12.09
C LEU A 95 -18.74 -14.91 13.45
N LEU A 96 -18.54 -13.59 13.51
CA LEU A 96 -18.64 -12.81 14.75
C LEU A 96 -20.03 -12.89 15.36
N LYS A 97 -21.10 -12.77 14.55
CA LYS A 97 -22.48 -12.93 15.01
C LYS A 97 -22.78 -14.27 15.64
N SER A 98 -22.14 -15.32 15.14
CA SER A 98 -22.33 -16.68 15.64
C SER A 98 -21.46 -17.05 16.84
N THR A 99 -20.38 -16.30 17.11
CA THR A 99 -19.34 -16.74 18.07
C THR A 99 -18.93 -15.71 19.11
N VAL A 100 -19.05 -14.41 18.83
CA VAL A 100 -18.53 -13.34 19.68
C VAL A 100 -19.65 -12.45 20.21
N SER A 101 -20.44 -11.85 19.32
CA SER A 101 -21.52 -10.93 19.70
C SER A 101 -22.57 -10.88 18.59
N PRO A 102 -23.88 -10.88 18.92
CA PRO A 102 -24.95 -10.83 17.92
C PRO A 102 -24.95 -9.54 17.08
N GLU A 103 -24.28 -8.49 17.53
CA GLU A 103 -24.07 -7.24 16.79
C GLU A 103 -23.03 -7.38 15.66
N GLY A 104 -22.14 -8.36 15.71
CA GLY A 104 -21.13 -8.63 14.67
C GLY A 104 -19.86 -7.79 14.81
N ASP A 105 -19.39 -7.22 13.70
CA ASP A 105 -18.18 -6.38 13.67
C ASP A 105 -18.48 -4.95 14.15
N VAL A 106 -18.40 -4.73 15.47
CA VAL A 106 -18.68 -3.43 16.10
C VAL A 106 -17.41 -2.57 16.16
N PRO A 107 -17.44 -1.32 15.67
CA PRO A 107 -16.28 -0.44 15.74
C PRO A 107 -16.02 0.00 17.20
N SER A 108 -14.75 0.14 17.55
CA SER A 108 -14.30 0.75 18.81
C SER A 108 -14.85 2.17 18.94
N SER A 109 -15.39 2.51 20.12
CA SER A 109 -15.87 3.85 20.44
C SER A 109 -14.76 4.91 20.47
N GLU A 110 -13.52 4.50 20.74
CA GLU A 110 -12.37 5.41 20.82
C GLU A 110 -11.82 5.76 19.44
N THR A 111 -11.72 4.77 18.56
CA THR A 111 -10.99 4.91 17.29
C THR A 111 -11.89 4.89 16.06
N GLY A 112 -13.11 4.37 16.18
CA GLY A 112 -14.02 4.14 15.06
C GLY A 112 -13.60 3.00 14.12
N PHE A 113 -12.58 2.21 14.49
CA PHE A 113 -12.11 1.05 13.72
C PHE A 113 -12.60 -0.27 14.31
N SER A 114 -12.66 -1.30 13.47
CA SER A 114 -12.86 -2.68 13.93
C SER A 114 -11.72 -3.09 14.87
N PRO A 115 -12.00 -3.84 15.96
CA PRO A 115 -10.95 -4.39 16.82
C PRO A 115 -10.14 -5.49 16.12
N TYR A 116 -10.60 -5.94 14.95
CA TYR A 116 -9.92 -6.96 14.16
C TYR A 116 -9.11 -6.32 13.02
N PRO A 117 -7.79 -6.55 12.97
CA PRO A 117 -6.88 -5.84 12.07
C PRO A 117 -7.12 -6.25 10.61
N GLY A 118 -7.08 -5.28 9.69
CA GLY A 118 -7.36 -5.51 8.27
C GLY A 118 -6.17 -6.02 7.48
N ASN A 119 -6.33 -7.18 6.84
CA ASN A 119 -5.30 -7.85 6.05
C ASN A 119 -5.05 -7.12 4.71
N THR A 120 -3.87 -6.52 4.55
CA THR A 120 -3.47 -5.85 3.30
C THR A 120 -3.04 -6.82 2.19
N ASN A 121 -2.96 -8.11 2.51
CA ASN A 121 -2.43 -9.19 1.70
C ASN A 121 -0.94 -9.00 1.31
N ALA A 122 -0.19 -8.27 2.14
CA ALA A 122 1.26 -8.29 2.11
C ALA A 122 1.78 -9.20 3.23
N LEU A 123 2.50 -10.25 2.81
CA LEU A 123 2.82 -11.40 3.66
C LEU A 123 4.34 -11.60 3.68
N VAL A 124 4.90 -11.80 4.86
CA VAL A 124 6.30 -12.19 5.05
C VAL A 124 6.37 -13.61 5.56
N PHE A 125 7.15 -14.43 4.87
CA PHE A 125 7.42 -15.82 5.26
C PHE A 125 8.89 -16.02 5.55
N ARG A 126 9.21 -16.73 6.64
CA ARG A 126 10.57 -17.23 6.87
C ARG A 126 10.84 -18.38 5.89
N ILE A 127 11.92 -18.27 5.12
CA ILE A 127 12.17 -19.11 3.94
C ILE A 127 12.30 -20.60 4.28
N GLU A 128 13.06 -20.95 5.32
CA GLU A 128 13.31 -22.36 5.67
C GLU A 128 12.04 -23.15 6.03
N PRO A 129 11.21 -22.73 7.00
CA PRO A 129 9.96 -23.42 7.28
C PRO A 129 8.99 -23.37 6.09
N TYR A 130 8.97 -22.25 5.35
CA TYR A 130 8.14 -22.12 4.15
C TYR A 130 8.45 -23.19 3.09
N ALA A 131 9.74 -23.37 2.76
CA ALA A 131 10.17 -24.38 1.80
C ALA A 131 9.81 -25.80 2.25
N LYS A 132 9.91 -26.11 3.56
CA LYS A 132 9.53 -27.43 4.10
C LYS A 132 8.04 -27.72 3.95
N ILE A 133 7.19 -26.72 4.17
CA ILE A 133 5.74 -26.87 3.99
C ILE A 133 5.40 -27.03 2.52
N LEU A 134 6.01 -26.25 1.62
CA LEU A 134 5.80 -26.42 0.18
C LEU A 134 6.20 -27.82 -0.29
N ASP A 135 7.37 -28.33 0.11
CA ASP A 135 7.83 -29.70 -0.22
C ASP A 135 6.83 -30.75 0.34
N LYS A 136 6.26 -30.53 1.52
CA LYS A 136 5.28 -31.43 2.14
C LYS A 136 3.93 -31.45 1.42
N THR A 137 3.45 -30.30 0.96
CA THR A 137 2.10 -30.17 0.37
C THR A 137 2.09 -30.18 -1.15
N GLY A 138 3.27 -30.22 -1.79
CA GLY A 138 3.41 -29.97 -3.22
C GLY A 138 3.07 -28.52 -3.62
N GLY A 139 3.05 -27.62 -2.64
CA GLY A 139 2.58 -26.24 -2.76
C GLY A 139 1.07 -26.06 -2.83
N LEU A 140 0.29 -27.14 -2.67
CA LEU A 140 -1.17 -27.09 -2.70
C LEU A 140 -1.73 -26.32 -1.50
N MET A 141 -2.72 -25.48 -1.80
CA MET A 141 -3.46 -24.65 -0.85
C MET A 141 -4.88 -25.18 -0.66
N PRO A 142 -5.52 -25.01 0.51
CA PRO A 142 -6.93 -25.33 0.69
C PRO A 142 -7.80 -24.60 -0.33
N GLU A 143 -8.75 -25.34 -0.89
CA GLU A 143 -9.66 -24.82 -1.91
C GLU A 143 -11.02 -24.45 -1.32
N PHE A 144 -11.66 -23.46 -1.92
CA PHE A 144 -13.03 -23.07 -1.61
C PHE A 144 -13.77 -22.70 -2.90
N ALA A 145 -15.09 -22.51 -2.79
CA ALA A 145 -15.92 -21.97 -3.87
C ALA A 145 -16.82 -20.84 -3.31
N ASN A 146 -16.99 -19.76 -4.08
CA ASN A 146 -17.83 -18.62 -3.69
C ASN A 146 -18.96 -18.40 -4.72
N PRO A 147 -19.98 -19.27 -4.76
CA PRO A 147 -21.06 -19.16 -5.72
C PRO A 147 -21.82 -17.84 -5.60
N LYS A 148 -22.05 -17.17 -6.73
CA LYS A 148 -22.97 -16.02 -6.82
C LYS A 148 -24.30 -16.50 -7.37
N PHE A 149 -25.38 -16.28 -6.63
CA PHE A 149 -26.73 -16.74 -6.99
C PHE A 149 -27.54 -15.65 -7.69
N ALA A 150 -28.38 -16.04 -8.65
CA ALA A 150 -29.31 -15.16 -9.35
C ALA A 150 -30.62 -14.94 -8.57
N ASP A 151 -30.88 -15.81 -7.58
CA ASP A 151 -32.06 -15.80 -6.74
C ASP A 151 -31.70 -15.87 -5.25
N ALA A 152 -32.65 -15.45 -4.40
CA ALA A 152 -32.50 -15.51 -2.95
C ALA A 152 -32.54 -16.96 -2.41
N ALA A 153 -33.20 -17.87 -3.13
CA ALA A 153 -33.31 -19.28 -2.78
C ALA A 153 -31.99 -20.07 -2.98
N LYS A 154 -30.99 -19.45 -3.64
CA LYS A 154 -29.69 -20.06 -3.96
C LYS A 154 -29.81 -21.34 -4.80
N THR A 155 -30.77 -21.38 -5.72
CA THR A 155 -31.00 -22.54 -6.60
C THR A 155 -30.41 -22.35 -7.99
N LYS A 156 -30.17 -21.10 -8.42
CA LYS A 156 -29.55 -20.79 -9.71
C LYS A 156 -28.30 -19.94 -9.55
N PHE A 157 -27.19 -20.38 -10.13
CA PHE A 157 -25.99 -19.54 -10.22
C PHE A 157 -26.20 -18.40 -11.23
N LYS A 158 -25.73 -17.20 -10.86
CA LYS A 158 -25.70 -16.01 -11.73
C LYS A 158 -24.63 -16.12 -12.82
N LYS A 159 -23.55 -16.84 -12.53
CA LYS A 159 -22.42 -17.16 -13.42
C LYS A 159 -21.82 -18.52 -13.03
N PRO A 160 -21.13 -19.25 -13.93
CA PRO A 160 -20.41 -20.47 -13.58
C PRO A 160 -19.48 -20.29 -12.37
N VAL A 161 -19.38 -21.32 -11.53
CA VAL A 161 -18.60 -21.33 -10.29
C VAL A 161 -17.39 -22.24 -10.47
N ARG A 162 -16.24 -21.83 -9.94
CA ARG A 162 -14.98 -22.57 -9.99
C ARG A 162 -14.40 -22.69 -8.57
N LEU A 163 -13.48 -23.65 -8.40
CA LEU A 163 -12.63 -23.71 -7.21
C LEU A 163 -11.60 -22.57 -7.24
N GLU A 164 -11.35 -22.01 -6.07
CA GLU A 164 -10.41 -20.92 -5.82
C GLU A 164 -9.55 -21.27 -4.60
N CYS A 165 -8.38 -20.64 -4.49
CA CYS A 165 -7.48 -20.77 -3.35
C CYS A 165 -6.84 -19.42 -3.05
N MET A 166 -6.54 -19.14 -1.78
CA MET A 166 -5.98 -17.87 -1.34
C MET A 166 -4.53 -18.03 -0.91
N MET A 167 -3.69 -17.00 -1.11
CA MET A 167 -2.28 -17.07 -0.71
C MET A 167 -2.12 -16.85 0.81
N GLN A 168 -3.02 -16.06 1.38
CA GLN A 168 -3.11 -15.79 2.82
C GLN A 168 -3.65 -16.98 3.62
N ASP A 169 -4.15 -18.04 2.97
CA ASP A 169 -4.62 -19.25 3.64
C ASP A 169 -3.47 -20.19 4.05
N TYR A 170 -2.22 -19.84 3.72
CA TYR A 170 -1.04 -20.63 4.06
C TYR A 170 -0.98 -21.08 5.53
N PRO A 171 -1.36 -20.24 6.53
CA PRO A 171 -1.42 -20.67 7.94
C PRO A 171 -2.28 -21.91 8.21
N LEU A 172 -3.25 -22.25 7.34
CA LEU A 172 -4.06 -23.47 7.48
C LEU A 172 -3.25 -24.76 7.36
N LEU A 173 -2.08 -24.70 6.70
CA LEU A 173 -1.16 -25.82 6.50
C LEU A 173 -0.20 -26.05 7.69
N LEU A 174 -0.17 -25.11 8.63
CA LEU A 174 0.82 -25.08 9.70
C LEU A 174 0.41 -25.88 10.95
N SER A 175 1.40 -26.26 11.75
CA SER A 175 1.19 -26.87 13.06
C SER A 175 0.88 -25.79 14.11
N ARG A 176 0.42 -26.21 15.30
CA ARG A 176 0.12 -25.29 16.42
C ARG A 176 1.37 -24.57 16.95
N ASP A 177 2.56 -25.14 16.74
CA ASP A 177 3.83 -24.57 17.21
C ASP A 177 4.39 -23.49 16.27
N SER A 178 3.79 -23.33 15.08
CA SER A 178 4.26 -22.36 14.09
C SER A 178 3.92 -20.93 14.53
N ARG A 179 4.90 -20.03 14.49
CA ARG A 179 4.70 -18.64 14.92
C ARG A 179 4.07 -17.79 13.82
N VAL A 180 2.74 -17.64 13.87
CA VAL A 180 1.97 -16.80 12.94
C VAL A 180 1.51 -15.54 13.65
N GLY A 181 1.82 -14.38 13.07
CA GLY A 181 1.46 -13.08 13.62
C GLY A 181 1.05 -12.06 12.56
N PHE A 182 0.86 -10.83 13.01
CA PHE A 182 0.62 -9.69 12.15
C PHE A 182 1.37 -8.46 12.67
N THR A 183 1.58 -7.48 11.79
CA THR A 183 2.13 -6.16 12.13
C THR A 183 1.15 -5.11 11.65
N GLU A 184 0.54 -4.40 12.60
CA GLU A 184 -0.38 -3.31 12.25
C GLU A 184 0.38 -1.99 12.12
N LEU A 185 0.17 -1.31 10.99
CA LEU A 185 0.68 0.04 10.75
C LEU A 185 -0.47 0.99 10.42
N GLU A 186 -0.22 2.29 10.59
CA GLU A 186 -1.17 3.30 10.15
C GLU A 186 -1.38 3.22 8.63
N ARG A 187 -2.64 3.18 8.19
CA ARG A 187 -3.03 3.03 6.78
C ARG A 187 -2.28 3.98 5.84
N TRP A 188 -2.18 5.25 6.22
CA TRP A 188 -1.56 6.29 5.38
C TRP A 188 -0.10 5.99 5.02
N SER A 189 0.57 5.12 5.77
CA SER A 189 1.98 4.78 5.57
C SER A 189 2.23 3.59 4.65
N CYS A 190 1.20 2.77 4.37
CA CYS A 190 1.44 1.46 3.77
C CYS A 190 0.30 0.87 2.92
N PHE A 191 -0.90 1.47 2.91
CA PHE A 191 -2.05 0.91 2.21
C PHE A 191 -2.81 1.95 1.40
N ALA A 192 -2.61 1.89 0.09
CA ALA A 192 -3.24 2.74 -0.91
C ALA A 192 -3.44 1.94 -2.22
N ALA A 193 -4.34 0.95 -2.17
CA ALA A 193 -4.63 0.11 -3.32
C ALA A 193 -5.49 0.82 -4.38
N VAL A 194 -5.34 0.41 -5.63
CA VAL A 194 -6.23 0.79 -6.74
C VAL A 194 -7.02 -0.45 -7.14
N LYS A 195 -8.23 -0.59 -6.60
CA LYS A 195 -9.08 -1.79 -6.82
C LYS A 195 -10.49 -1.48 -7.32
N ASN A 196 -10.93 -0.23 -7.15
CA ASN A 196 -12.27 0.19 -7.55
C ASN A 196 -12.24 1.06 -8.81
N ASN A 197 -13.19 0.80 -9.71
CA ASN A 197 -13.55 1.76 -10.74
C ASN A 197 -14.17 3.02 -10.08
N PRO A 198 -14.32 4.14 -10.81
CA PRO A 198 -14.76 5.39 -10.18
C PRO A 198 -16.16 5.34 -9.53
N VAL A 199 -17.10 4.56 -10.07
CA VAL A 199 -18.46 4.43 -9.52
C VAL A 199 -18.45 3.66 -8.20
N ASP A 200 -17.76 2.52 -8.19
CA ASP A 200 -17.63 1.69 -6.99
C ASP A 200 -16.82 2.41 -5.91
N ALA A 201 -15.78 3.16 -6.31
CA ALA A 201 -14.95 3.95 -5.43
C ALA A 201 -15.75 5.06 -4.71
N ALA A 202 -16.60 5.78 -5.44
CA ALA A 202 -17.46 6.80 -4.85
C ALA A 202 -18.44 6.18 -3.84
N THR A 203 -19.09 5.07 -4.23
CA THR A 203 -20.01 4.31 -3.36
C THR A 203 -19.31 3.80 -2.09
N GLN A 204 -18.09 3.28 -2.23
CA GLN A 204 -17.33 2.77 -1.10
C GLN A 204 -16.83 3.90 -0.19
N TYR A 205 -16.42 5.04 -0.77
CA TYR A 205 -16.00 6.21 -0.01
C TYR A 205 -17.13 6.74 0.88
N GLU A 206 -18.36 6.81 0.38
CA GLU A 206 -19.52 7.23 1.19
C GLU A 206 -19.78 6.29 2.37
N LYS A 207 -19.57 4.98 2.18
CA LYS A 207 -19.81 3.97 3.22
C LYS A 207 -18.69 3.90 4.26
N THR A 208 -17.44 4.02 3.82
CA THR A 208 -16.27 3.65 4.64
C THR A 208 -15.26 4.78 4.81
N GLY A 209 -15.31 5.83 4.00
CA GLY A 209 -14.26 6.84 3.90
C GLY A 209 -13.01 6.41 3.13
N PHE A 210 -12.97 5.17 2.61
CA PHE A 210 -11.86 4.64 1.83
C PHE A 210 -12.32 4.28 0.42
N ALA A 211 -11.83 5.01 -0.58
CA ALA A 211 -12.24 4.83 -1.97
C ALA A 211 -11.45 3.74 -2.71
N GLU A 212 -10.17 3.57 -2.37
CA GLU A 212 -9.24 2.63 -3.02
C GLU A 212 -9.27 2.74 -4.55
N SER A 213 -9.18 3.99 -5.01
CA SER A 213 -9.27 4.44 -6.40
C SER A 213 -7.92 4.97 -6.89
N ALA A 214 -7.79 5.14 -8.21
CA ALA A 214 -6.59 5.72 -8.81
C ALA A 214 -6.26 7.12 -8.23
N SER A 215 -7.27 7.98 -8.07
CA SER A 215 -7.09 9.34 -7.54
C SER A 215 -6.63 9.36 -6.07
N THR A 216 -7.22 8.49 -5.24
CA THR A 216 -6.90 8.44 -3.80
C THR A 216 -5.59 7.72 -3.52
N ALA A 217 -5.23 6.72 -4.32
CA ALA A 217 -3.93 6.08 -4.23
C ALA A 217 -2.79 7.03 -4.58
N GLU A 218 -2.94 7.78 -5.69
CA GLU A 218 -1.97 8.82 -6.07
C GLU A 218 -1.83 9.90 -5.00
N ALA A 219 -2.95 10.42 -4.48
CA ALA A 219 -2.92 11.39 -3.39
C ALA A 219 -2.23 10.84 -2.12
N SER A 220 -2.42 9.55 -1.80
CA SER A 220 -1.82 8.92 -0.62
C SER A 220 -0.28 8.90 -0.70
N LEU A 221 0.29 8.74 -1.90
CA LEU A 221 1.74 8.86 -2.11
C LEU A 221 2.24 10.26 -1.74
N TYR A 222 1.56 11.30 -2.22
CA TYR A 222 1.92 12.68 -1.91
C TYR A 222 1.80 12.94 -0.40
N ILE A 223 0.67 12.57 0.21
CA ILE A 223 0.41 12.74 1.65
C ILE A 223 1.49 12.04 2.50
N MET A 224 1.88 10.82 2.14
CA MET A 224 2.92 10.11 2.86
C MET A 224 4.24 10.90 2.84
N ASN A 225 4.66 11.40 1.67
CA ASN A 225 5.89 12.18 1.55
C ASN A 225 5.80 13.52 2.27
N LEU A 226 4.65 14.19 2.24
CA LEU A 226 4.40 15.40 3.02
C LEU A 226 4.48 15.15 4.52
N LYS A 227 3.90 14.04 5.02
CA LYS A 227 4.00 13.65 6.43
C LYS A 227 5.45 13.42 6.84
N LYS A 228 6.28 12.81 5.97
CA LYS A 228 7.72 12.64 6.24
C LYS A 228 8.43 13.99 6.33
N LEU A 229 8.20 14.88 5.36
CA LEU A 229 8.78 16.23 5.36
C LEU A 229 8.38 17.02 6.61
N LYS A 230 7.08 17.04 6.96
CA LYS A 230 6.57 17.71 8.16
C LYS A 230 7.18 17.15 9.45
N ARG A 231 7.35 15.82 9.55
CA ARG A 231 8.03 15.17 10.69
C ARG A 231 9.51 15.49 10.77
N LEU A 232 10.18 15.72 9.64
CA LEU A 232 11.57 16.16 9.60
C LEU A 232 11.73 17.65 9.94
N GLY A 233 10.65 18.44 9.92
CA GLY A 233 10.64 19.85 10.31
C GLY A 233 10.38 20.83 9.16
N ALA A 234 10.04 20.35 7.97
CA ALA A 234 9.67 21.21 6.85
C ALA A 234 8.26 21.82 7.02
N HIS A 235 8.10 23.01 6.48
CA HIS A 235 6.84 23.73 6.44
C HIS A 235 6.12 23.39 5.13
N VAL A 236 4.99 22.71 5.25
CA VAL A 236 4.18 22.27 4.12
C VAL A 236 2.76 22.79 4.28
N ALA A 237 2.23 23.42 3.23
CA ALA A 237 0.86 23.90 3.23
C ALA A 237 -0.15 22.75 3.37
N GLU A 238 -1.28 23.06 4.00
CA GLU A 238 -2.36 22.09 4.17
C GLU A 238 -3.00 21.71 2.83
N SER A 239 -3.45 20.46 2.75
CA SER A 239 -4.19 19.96 1.59
C SER A 239 -5.68 20.19 1.77
N LYS A 240 -6.40 20.42 0.67
CA LYS A 240 -7.86 20.53 0.63
C LYS A 240 -8.47 19.30 -0.05
N LEU A 241 -9.78 19.12 0.09
CA LEU A 241 -10.51 18.08 -0.65
C LEU A 241 -11.04 18.65 -1.96
N GLU A 242 -10.81 17.92 -3.05
CA GLU A 242 -11.45 18.14 -4.34
C GLU A 242 -12.11 16.84 -4.82
N LYS A 243 -13.16 16.95 -5.63
CA LYS A 243 -13.88 15.77 -6.14
C LYS A 243 -13.40 15.42 -7.55
N PHE A 244 -12.93 14.19 -7.73
CA PHE A 244 -12.67 13.60 -9.04
C PHE A 244 -13.50 12.35 -9.21
N ASN A 245 -14.29 12.28 -10.29
CA ASN A 245 -15.23 11.19 -10.53
C ASN A 245 -16.15 10.86 -9.33
N GLY A 246 -16.58 11.89 -8.58
CA GLY A 246 -17.40 11.71 -7.36
C GLY A 246 -16.62 11.34 -6.10
N VAL A 247 -15.33 11.01 -6.19
CA VAL A 247 -14.47 10.64 -5.07
C VAL A 247 -13.80 11.89 -4.48
N SER A 248 -13.98 12.12 -3.18
CA SER A 248 -13.26 13.19 -2.48
C SER A 248 -11.79 12.80 -2.31
N THR A 249 -10.90 13.56 -2.94
CA THR A 249 -9.46 13.30 -3.01
C THR A 249 -8.70 14.48 -2.42
N SER A 250 -7.66 14.21 -1.64
CA SER A 250 -6.81 15.25 -1.09
C SER A 250 -5.93 15.87 -2.18
N VAL A 251 -5.98 17.19 -2.33
CA VAL A 251 -5.22 17.98 -3.28
C VAL A 251 -4.47 19.08 -2.52
N GLY A 252 -3.17 19.16 -2.76
CA GLY A 252 -2.28 20.11 -2.11
C GLY A 252 -0.88 20.01 -2.72
N PRO A 253 0.18 20.28 -1.92
CA PRO A 253 1.55 20.09 -2.38
C PRO A 253 1.78 18.64 -2.86
N LYS A 254 2.43 18.46 -4.01
CA LYS A 254 2.71 17.14 -4.60
C LYS A 254 4.19 16.84 -4.47
N VAL A 255 4.56 15.85 -3.66
CA VAL A 255 5.97 15.51 -3.42
C VAL A 255 6.26 14.08 -3.85
N VAL A 256 7.24 13.92 -4.73
CA VAL A 256 7.72 12.63 -5.24
C VAL A 256 9.22 12.52 -5.02
N PHE A 257 9.60 11.46 -4.32
CA PHE A 257 11.00 11.04 -4.18
C PHE A 257 11.19 9.79 -5.03
N SER A 258 12.03 9.88 -6.07
CA SER A 258 12.41 8.70 -6.84
C SER A 258 13.22 7.73 -5.96
N PRO A 259 13.20 6.41 -6.24
CA PRO A 259 14.04 5.46 -5.51
C PRO A 259 15.54 5.77 -5.58
N SER A 260 15.99 6.46 -6.64
CA SER A 260 17.36 6.95 -6.74
C SER A 260 17.68 8.06 -5.74
N PHE A 261 16.69 8.82 -5.26
CA PHE A 261 16.88 9.89 -4.30
C PHE A 261 16.82 9.39 -2.85
N ALA A 262 15.72 8.77 -2.45
CA ALA A 262 15.56 8.24 -1.10
C ALA A 262 14.49 7.14 -1.05
N THR A 263 14.80 6.04 -0.38
CA THR A 263 13.89 4.89 -0.18
C THR A 263 13.45 4.74 1.27
N THR A 264 14.19 5.30 2.22
CA THR A 264 13.90 5.24 3.66
C THR A 264 13.73 6.62 4.29
N TYR A 265 13.06 6.67 5.44
CA TYR A 265 12.92 7.91 6.21
C TYR A 265 14.28 8.44 6.70
N GLU A 266 15.18 7.55 7.09
CA GLU A 266 16.54 7.89 7.52
C GLU A 266 17.39 8.48 6.38
N GLU A 267 17.35 7.85 5.19
CA GLU A 267 18.02 8.35 4.00
C GLU A 267 17.50 9.73 3.58
N LEU A 268 16.17 9.92 3.60
CA LEU A 268 15.57 11.22 3.38
C LEU A 268 16.09 12.25 4.39
N GLY A 269 16.09 11.93 5.69
CA GLY A 269 16.55 12.84 6.74
C GLY A 269 18.01 13.29 6.55
N ARG A 270 18.91 12.39 6.13
CA ARG A 270 20.32 12.74 5.84
C ARG A 270 20.50 13.71 4.68
N LYS A 271 19.52 13.79 3.77
CA LYS A 271 19.58 14.63 2.57
C LYS A 271 18.95 16.00 2.77
N LEU A 272 18.23 16.22 3.87
CA LEU A 272 17.59 17.49 4.19
C LEU A 272 18.41 18.21 5.27
N ASN A 273 19.28 19.11 4.83
CA ASN A 273 20.24 19.83 5.66
C ASN A 273 19.64 21.17 6.12
N ASN A 274 18.83 21.17 7.18
CA ASN A 274 17.96 22.26 7.67
C ASN A 274 16.53 22.21 7.11
N PRO A 275 15.77 21.14 7.42
CA PRO A 275 14.41 20.96 6.92
C PRO A 275 13.46 22.12 7.27
N SER A 276 13.70 22.86 8.36
CA SER A 276 12.94 24.07 8.71
C SER A 276 13.06 25.24 7.72
N LYS A 277 14.00 25.16 6.76
CA LYS A 277 14.12 26.12 5.65
C LYS A 277 13.50 25.61 4.35
N ILE A 278 12.69 24.56 4.42
CA ILE A 278 11.94 24.01 3.28
C ILE A 278 10.49 24.43 3.45
N GLU A 279 10.02 25.29 2.54
CA GLU A 279 8.69 25.87 2.48
C GLU A 279 8.00 25.41 1.19
N LEU A 280 6.90 24.67 1.33
CA LEU A 280 6.09 24.19 0.19
C LEU A 280 4.70 24.82 0.23
N SER A 281 4.36 25.63 -0.77
CA SER A 281 3.02 26.20 -0.92
C SER A 281 1.97 25.14 -1.29
N SER A 282 0.68 25.49 -1.20
CA SER A 282 -0.43 24.56 -1.52
C SER A 282 -0.47 24.12 -2.98
N ARG A 283 0.20 24.84 -3.88
CA ARG A 283 0.34 24.51 -5.31
C ARG A 283 1.70 23.89 -5.67
N ALA A 284 2.57 23.68 -4.68
CA ALA A 284 3.90 23.14 -4.88
C ALA A 284 3.87 21.76 -5.54
N THR A 285 4.84 21.50 -6.42
CA THR A 285 5.14 20.17 -6.94
C THR A 285 6.65 19.97 -6.91
N LEU A 286 7.12 19.08 -6.04
CA LEU A 286 8.53 18.76 -5.88
C LEU A 286 8.80 17.33 -6.35
N HIS A 287 9.69 17.17 -7.30
CA HIS A 287 10.18 15.85 -7.74
C HIS A 287 11.70 15.82 -7.69
N LEU A 288 12.26 14.95 -6.84
CA LEU A 288 13.70 14.75 -6.71
C LEU A 288 14.10 13.36 -7.22
N GLU A 289 15.03 13.34 -8.18
CA GLU A 289 15.53 12.13 -8.84
C GLU A 289 17.06 12.17 -8.92
N GLY A 290 17.74 11.45 -8.05
CA GLY A 290 19.20 11.37 -8.09
C GLY A 290 19.83 11.08 -6.73
N ARG A 291 20.89 10.25 -6.74
CA ARG A 291 21.51 9.71 -5.53
C ARG A 291 22.19 10.76 -4.68
N ASP A 292 22.79 11.77 -5.28
CA ASP A 292 23.65 12.71 -4.55
C ASP A 292 23.07 14.13 -4.54
N ILE A 293 21.73 14.22 -4.52
CA ILE A 293 21.01 15.48 -4.27
C ILE A 293 20.88 15.70 -2.76
N GLU A 294 21.22 16.91 -2.31
CA GLU A 294 21.03 17.45 -0.97
C GLU A 294 20.19 18.73 -1.02
N VAL A 295 19.30 18.91 -0.05
CA VAL A 295 18.43 20.09 0.06
C VAL A 295 18.72 20.80 1.37
N LYS A 296 19.34 21.97 1.31
CA LYS A 296 19.63 22.81 2.46
C LYS A 296 18.52 23.82 2.76
N SER A 297 17.99 24.45 1.72
CA SER A 297 16.86 25.37 1.84
C SER A 297 16.15 25.51 0.50
N LEU A 298 14.82 25.67 0.54
CA LEU A 298 13.94 25.71 -0.63
C LEU A 298 12.64 26.44 -0.30
N ASP A 299 12.30 27.48 -1.06
CA ASP A 299 11.00 28.13 -1.07
C ASP A 299 10.30 27.83 -2.41
N LEU A 300 9.33 26.90 -2.39
CA LEU A 300 8.67 26.40 -3.59
C LEU A 300 7.19 26.80 -3.64
N ASP A 301 6.90 27.70 -4.58
CA ASP A 301 5.55 28.11 -4.96
C ASP A 301 5.30 27.89 -6.46
N GLY A 302 5.18 26.62 -6.85
CA GLY A 302 5.09 26.19 -8.25
C GLY A 302 5.59 24.76 -8.42
N ALA A 303 6.20 24.42 -9.55
CA ALA A 303 6.76 23.11 -9.83
C ALA A 303 8.28 23.17 -9.94
N LEU A 304 8.95 22.22 -9.29
CA LEU A 304 10.39 21.98 -9.34
C LEU A 304 10.65 20.49 -9.53
N HIS A 305 11.42 20.17 -10.56
CA HIS A 305 11.96 18.85 -10.81
C HIS A 305 13.48 18.92 -10.88
N VAL A 306 14.18 18.18 -10.03
CA VAL A 306 15.64 18.06 -10.07
C VAL A 306 16.03 16.63 -10.42
N LYS A 307 16.80 16.48 -11.51
CA LYS A 307 17.32 15.22 -12.01
C LYS A 307 18.84 15.21 -11.99
N ALA A 308 19.44 14.19 -11.42
CA ALA A 308 20.89 14.02 -11.35
C ALA A 308 21.29 12.58 -11.67
N VAL A 309 22.21 12.42 -12.63
CA VAL A 309 22.80 11.11 -12.96
C VAL A 309 23.75 10.64 -11.84
N PRO A 310 24.12 9.34 -11.78
CA PRO A 310 25.13 8.87 -10.84
C PRO A 310 26.43 9.69 -10.92
N GLY A 311 26.94 10.15 -9.77
CA GLY A 311 28.16 10.98 -9.68
C GLY A 311 27.93 12.48 -9.85
N ALA A 312 26.70 12.93 -10.06
CA ALA A 312 26.32 14.35 -10.00
C ALA A 312 25.90 14.70 -8.57
N HIS A 313 26.75 15.41 -7.84
CA HIS A 313 26.50 15.93 -6.50
C HIS A 313 25.80 17.29 -6.63
N VAL A 314 24.56 17.39 -6.15
CA VAL A 314 23.71 18.57 -6.33
C VAL A 314 23.29 19.11 -4.98
N VAL A 315 23.67 20.33 -4.66
CA VAL A 315 23.26 21.03 -3.44
C VAL A 315 22.25 22.12 -3.79
N ILE A 316 21.03 22.02 -3.25
CA ILE A 316 19.99 23.05 -3.34
C ILE A 316 20.07 23.92 -2.08
N ASP A 317 20.49 25.18 -2.20
CA ASP A 317 20.66 26.07 -1.06
C ASP A 317 20.33 27.53 -1.41
N GLY A 318 19.18 27.99 -0.91
CA GLY A 318 18.63 29.33 -1.14
C GLY A 318 17.49 29.36 -2.15
N LEU A 319 17.20 28.21 -2.79
CA LEU A 319 16.40 28.18 -4.00
C LEU A 319 14.98 28.66 -3.77
N LYS A 320 14.62 29.73 -4.49
CA LYS A 320 13.25 30.21 -4.58
C LYS A 320 12.69 29.95 -5.97
N VAL A 321 11.58 29.19 -6.05
CA VAL A 321 10.90 28.88 -7.30
C VAL A 321 9.48 29.38 -7.24
N VAL A 322 9.14 30.30 -8.16
CA VAL A 322 7.78 30.79 -8.38
C VAL A 322 7.44 30.63 -9.85
N ASN A 323 6.45 29.80 -10.18
CA ASN A 323 5.95 29.55 -11.53
C ASN A 323 4.50 29.07 -11.47
N GLN A 324 3.82 28.80 -12.58
CA GLN A 324 2.41 28.36 -12.58
C GLN A 324 2.16 26.99 -11.93
N GLY A 325 3.22 26.21 -11.71
CA GLY A 325 3.14 24.86 -11.14
C GLY A 325 2.52 23.86 -12.10
N TRP A 326 2.18 22.68 -11.57
CA TRP A 326 1.54 21.60 -12.32
C TRP A 326 0.10 21.38 -11.82
N PRO A 327 -0.88 22.15 -12.31
CA PRO A 327 -2.25 22.05 -11.86
C PRO A 327 -2.92 20.75 -12.34
N LEU A 328 -3.86 20.26 -11.55
CA LEU A 328 -4.72 19.14 -11.92
C LEU A 328 -5.87 19.68 -12.78
N LYS A 329 -5.96 19.22 -14.02
CA LYS A 329 -7.02 19.59 -14.95
C LYS A 329 -8.04 18.45 -15.00
N PRO A 330 -9.32 18.70 -14.67
CA PRO A 330 -10.35 17.67 -14.66
C PRO A 330 -10.46 16.94 -16.01
N VAL A 331 -10.73 15.65 -15.95
CA VAL A 331 -10.98 14.78 -17.11
C VAL A 331 -12.32 14.08 -16.90
N ASP A 332 -13.18 14.11 -17.91
CA ASP A 332 -14.41 13.32 -17.90
C ASP A 332 -14.08 11.83 -18.09
N VAL A 333 -14.55 11.00 -17.16
CA VAL A 333 -14.41 9.53 -17.24
C VAL A 333 -15.02 8.95 -18.53
N LYS A 334 -15.99 9.64 -19.13
CA LYS A 334 -16.69 9.23 -20.36
C LYS A 334 -16.01 9.68 -21.66
N ASP A 335 -15.00 10.57 -21.60
CA ASP A 335 -14.34 11.06 -22.80
C ASP A 335 -13.33 10.05 -23.34
N GLU A 336 -13.79 9.08 -24.14
CA GLU A 336 -12.96 8.01 -24.70
C GLU A 336 -11.78 8.48 -25.57
N LYS A 337 -11.71 9.77 -25.93
CA LYS A 337 -10.53 10.35 -26.60
C LYS A 337 -9.34 10.49 -25.66
N VAL A 338 -9.59 10.52 -24.34
CA VAL A 338 -8.56 10.62 -23.30
C VAL A 338 -8.15 9.21 -22.84
N PRO A 339 -6.84 8.93 -22.69
CA PRO A 339 -6.37 7.64 -22.18
C PRO A 339 -7.02 7.22 -20.87
N GLU A 340 -7.32 5.92 -20.74
CA GLU A 340 -8.06 5.37 -19.60
C GLU A 340 -7.43 5.70 -18.24
N TYR A 341 -6.09 5.65 -18.12
CA TYR A 341 -5.40 5.94 -16.85
C TYR A 341 -5.60 7.38 -16.33
N LEU A 342 -5.96 8.32 -17.21
CA LEU A 342 -6.36 9.69 -16.85
C LEU A 342 -7.85 9.75 -16.51
N ARG A 343 -8.69 9.03 -17.26
CA ARG A 343 -10.13 8.92 -17.02
C ARG A 343 -10.45 8.32 -15.65
N ILE A 344 -9.78 7.23 -15.26
CA ILE A 344 -10.03 6.54 -13.98
C ILE A 344 -9.59 7.36 -12.76
N ARG A 345 -8.60 8.25 -12.90
CA ARG A 345 -8.20 9.19 -11.82
C ARG A 345 -8.98 10.51 -11.86
N GLY A 346 -9.62 10.83 -13.00
CA GLY A 346 -10.49 11.99 -13.17
C GLY A 346 -9.76 13.32 -13.42
N TYR A 347 -8.46 13.28 -13.71
CA TYR A 347 -7.68 14.46 -14.04
C TYR A 347 -6.42 14.11 -14.85
N HIS A 348 -5.87 15.12 -15.53
CA HIS A 348 -4.50 15.12 -16.04
C HIS A 348 -3.67 16.19 -15.33
N ILE A 349 -2.37 15.94 -15.22
CA ILE A 349 -1.42 16.90 -14.66
C ILE A 349 -0.89 17.75 -15.82
N ASP A 350 -1.19 19.04 -15.82
CA ASP A 350 -0.67 19.98 -16.80
C ASP A 350 0.78 20.35 -16.45
N LYS A 351 1.73 19.93 -17.30
CA LYS A 351 3.17 20.16 -17.10
C LYS A 351 3.72 21.21 -18.07
N SER A 352 2.87 22.13 -18.56
CA SER A 352 3.26 23.16 -19.52
C SER A 352 4.28 24.18 -18.98
N GLU A 353 4.35 24.36 -17.66
CA GLU A 353 5.32 25.23 -17.00
C GLU A 353 5.96 24.55 -15.79
N GLY A 354 7.18 24.94 -15.41
CA GLY A 354 7.85 24.44 -14.21
C GLY A 354 9.36 24.57 -14.33
N ALA A 355 10.06 24.62 -13.19
CA ALA A 355 11.51 24.60 -13.17
C ALA A 355 12.01 23.16 -13.27
N VAL A 356 12.84 22.85 -14.26
CA VAL A 356 13.47 21.54 -14.42
C VAL A 356 14.98 21.71 -14.49
N TYR A 357 15.69 21.23 -13.47
CA TYR A 357 17.14 21.17 -13.45
C TYR A 357 17.58 19.74 -13.79
N THR A 358 18.38 19.61 -14.85
CA THR A 358 18.92 18.32 -15.29
C THR A 358 20.44 18.37 -15.27
N PHE A 359 21.03 17.51 -14.45
CA PHE A 359 22.47 17.30 -14.35
C PHE A 359 22.79 15.94 -14.98
N ASP A 360 23.15 15.98 -16.25
CA ASP A 360 23.35 14.81 -17.12
C ASP A 360 24.80 14.29 -17.14
N LYS A 361 25.69 14.94 -16.37
CA LYS A 361 27.11 14.58 -16.23
C LYS A 361 27.49 14.52 -14.75
N PRO A 362 28.46 13.66 -14.38
CA PRO A 362 29.07 13.73 -13.05
C PRO A 362 29.73 15.08 -12.80
N GLY A 363 29.72 15.52 -11.54
CA GLY A 363 30.28 16.81 -11.13
C GLY A 363 29.65 17.36 -9.87
N GLU A 364 30.17 18.49 -9.41
CA GLU A 364 29.65 19.27 -8.28
C GLU A 364 28.75 20.39 -8.82
N TYR A 365 27.52 20.46 -8.33
CA TYR A 365 26.51 21.41 -8.76
C TYR A 365 25.87 22.09 -7.56
N HIS A 366 25.69 23.40 -7.68
CA HIS A 366 25.01 24.21 -6.70
C HIS A 366 23.83 24.92 -7.37
N ILE A 367 22.63 24.70 -6.84
CA ILE A 367 21.43 25.45 -7.21
C ILE A 367 21.22 26.50 -6.10
N PRO A 368 21.32 27.81 -6.43
CA PRO A 368 21.05 28.88 -5.49
C PRO A 368 19.60 28.94 -5.08
#